data_AF-A0A7X5D6C5-F1
#
_entry.id   AF-A0A7X5D6C5-F1
#
_cell.length_a   1.000
_cell.length_b   1.000
_cell.length_c   1.000
_cell.angle_alpha   90.00
_cell.angle_beta   90.00
_cell.angle_gamma   90.00
#
_symmetry.space_group_name_H-M   'P 1'
#
loop_
_entity.id
_entity.type
_entity.pdbx_description
1 polymer ?
#
loop_
_entity_poly.entity_id
_entity_poly.type
_entity_poly.pdbx_seq_one_letter_code
_entity_poly.pdbx_strand_id
1 'polypeptide(L)'
;MSYVVQKDFTTVPNFLASEHMIQKTRQATTAMSNLTENNKQFIKGGTIYPSNDANAEGIVFESVDVTNGNTPISVIVAGRIYKNRLHTAPTEEAMTAMKDITFIDAPAMERSY
;
A
#
# COMPACT_ATOMS: atom_id res chain seq x y z
N MET A 1 -36.71 -16.37 2.23
CA MET A 1 -35.42 -16.88 1.72
C MET A 1 -34.33 -15.90 2.15
N SER A 2 -33.49 -16.25 3.12
CA SER A 2 -32.31 -15.42 3.44
C SER A 2 -31.16 -15.83 2.52
N TYR A 3 -30.60 -14.89 1.79
CA TYR A 3 -29.41 -15.11 0.98
C TYR A 3 -28.18 -14.84 1.86
N VAL A 4 -27.44 -15.89 2.21
CA VAL A 4 -26.17 -15.76 2.93
C VAL A 4 -25.07 -15.66 1.88
N VAL A 5 -24.45 -14.48 1.77
CA VAL A 5 -23.26 -14.27 0.93
C VAL A 5 -22.03 -14.56 1.78
N GLN A 6 -21.31 -15.62 1.46
CA GLN A 6 -20.00 -15.87 2.05
C GLN A 6 -19.00 -14.91 1.39
N LYS A 7 -18.40 -14.03 2.19
CA LYS A 7 -17.28 -13.18 1.76
C LYS A 7 -16.00 -13.76 2.34
N ASP A 8 -15.12 -14.24 1.46
CA ASP A 8 -13.80 -14.69 1.87
C ASP A 8 -12.91 -13.47 2.08
N PHE A 9 -12.41 -13.30 3.31
CA PHE A 9 -11.44 -12.25 3.65
C PHE A 9 -10.07 -12.88 3.78
N THR A 10 -9.16 -12.57 2.87
CA THR A 10 -7.75 -12.97 3.01
C THR A 10 -7.07 -11.99 3.96
N THR A 11 -6.72 -12.46 5.15
CA THR A 11 -5.89 -11.68 6.08
C THR A 11 -4.47 -11.67 5.53
N VAL A 12 -4.09 -10.60 4.84
CA VAL A 12 -2.71 -10.43 4.36
C VAL A 12 -1.85 -10.00 5.55
N PRO A 13 -0.74 -10.70 5.84
CA PRO A 13 0.20 -10.28 6.88
C PRO A 13 0.74 -8.87 6.58
N ASN A 14 1.18 -8.16 7.63
CA ASN A 14 1.77 -6.83 7.46
C ASN A 14 2.93 -6.86 6.43
N PHE A 15 3.00 -5.82 5.59
CA PHE A 15 4.00 -5.64 4.54
C PHE A 15 5.29 -5.00 5.04
N LEU A 16 5.33 -4.51 6.28
CA LEU A 16 6.56 -4.00 6.89
C LEU A 16 7.53 -5.13 7.24
N ALA A 17 8.77 -4.99 6.79
CA ALA A 17 9.86 -5.91 7.10
C ALA A 17 10.80 -5.38 8.20
N SER A 18 10.64 -4.12 8.61
CA SER A 18 11.40 -3.51 9.71
C SER A 18 10.52 -2.58 10.54
N GLU A 19 10.85 -2.48 11.82
CA GLU A 19 10.28 -1.50 12.76
C GLU A 19 10.78 -0.08 12.45
N HIS A 20 12.00 0.06 11.92
CA HIS A 20 12.56 1.35 11.55
C HIS A 20 12.16 1.72 10.12
N MET A 21 11.31 2.75 10.02
CA MET A 21 10.89 3.36 8.77
C MET A 21 10.77 4.87 8.96
N ILE A 22 11.00 5.63 7.88
CA ILE A 22 10.82 7.07 7.86
C ILE A 22 9.54 7.36 7.08
N GLN A 23 8.56 7.89 7.80
CA GLN A 23 7.30 8.34 7.22
C GLN A 23 7.33 9.86 7.02
N LYS A 24 6.82 10.33 5.88
CA LYS A 24 6.64 11.74 5.59
C LYS A 24 5.19 11.97 5.15
N THR A 25 4.62 13.07 5.63
CA THR A 25 3.29 13.50 5.19
C THR A 25 3.37 13.98 3.73
N ARG A 26 2.44 13.50 2.93
CA ARG A 26 2.20 13.93 1.54
C ARG A 26 0.73 14.20 1.35
N GLN A 27 0.38 14.89 0.27
CA GLN A 27 -1.01 15.13 -0.09
C GLN A 27 -1.46 14.08 -1.11
N ALA A 28 -2.55 13.38 -0.80
CA ALA A 28 -3.25 12.56 -1.76
C ALA A 28 -4.39 13.35 -2.43
N THR A 29 -4.65 13.04 -3.69
CA THR A 29 -5.78 13.58 -4.46
C THR A 29 -6.69 12.42 -4.87
N THR A 30 -7.93 12.72 -5.22
CA THR A 30 -8.93 11.76 -5.72
C THR A 30 -8.44 11.00 -6.95
N ALA A 31 -7.61 11.62 -7.80
CA ALA A 31 -7.03 10.99 -8.99
C ALA A 31 -6.12 9.79 -8.68
N MET A 32 -5.59 9.69 -7.44
CA MET A 32 -4.74 8.59 -7.00
C MET A 32 -5.52 7.45 -6.32
N SER A 33 -6.85 7.49 -6.33
CA SER A 33 -7.67 6.42 -5.75
C SER A 33 -7.46 5.09 -6.49
N ASN A 34 -7.15 4.03 -5.74
CA ASN A 34 -6.91 2.69 -6.28
C ASN A 34 -8.11 1.74 -6.06
N LEU A 35 -9.12 2.17 -5.30
CA LEU A 35 -10.34 1.41 -5.07
C LEU A 35 -11.54 2.35 -5.02
N THR A 36 -12.64 1.92 -5.65
CA THR A 36 -13.96 2.54 -5.49
C THR A 36 -14.92 1.51 -4.89
N GLU A 37 -15.42 1.78 -3.70
CA GLU A 37 -16.42 0.93 -3.04
C GLU A 37 -17.55 1.81 -2.52
N ASN A 38 -18.81 1.49 -2.88
CA ASN A 38 -20.00 2.25 -2.46
C ASN A 38 -19.90 3.78 -2.69
N ASN A 39 -19.44 4.20 -3.88
CA ASN A 39 -19.19 5.61 -4.26
C ASN A 39 -18.14 6.34 -3.41
N LYS A 40 -17.33 5.60 -2.64
CA LYS A 40 -16.18 6.14 -1.91
C LYS A 40 -14.89 5.73 -2.59
N GLN A 41 -13.95 6.67 -2.67
CA GLN A 41 -12.64 6.51 -3.26
C GLN A 41 -11.61 6.31 -2.17
N PHE A 42 -10.85 5.22 -2.27
CA PHE A 42 -9.82 4.87 -1.29
C PHE A 42 -8.46 4.68 -1.96
N ILE A 43 -7.42 5.03 -1.21
CA ILE A 43 -6.04 4.64 -1.47
C ILE A 43 -5.71 3.56 -0.44
N LYS A 44 -5.33 2.36 -0.89
CA LYS A 44 -5.01 1.25 0.01
C LYS A 44 -3.59 1.40 0.56
N GLY A 45 -3.39 0.98 1.81
CA GLY A 45 -2.04 0.80 2.34
C GLY A 45 -1.25 -0.21 1.49
N GLY A 46 0.02 0.07 1.27
CA GLY A 46 0.87 -0.72 0.38
C GLY A 46 0.73 -0.38 -1.11
N THR A 47 0.12 0.76 -1.47
CA THR A 47 0.20 1.32 -2.82
C THR A 47 1.40 2.24 -2.97
N ILE A 48 1.97 2.30 -4.18
CA ILE A 48 3.11 3.19 -4.47
C ILE A 48 2.60 4.60 -4.73
N TYR A 49 3.31 5.59 -4.20
CA TYR A 49 3.00 6.99 -4.27
C TYR A 49 4.08 7.75 -5.04
N PRO A 50 3.74 8.74 -5.88
CA PRO A 50 2.40 9.05 -6.40
C PRO A 50 1.94 8.11 -7.52
N SER A 51 2.88 7.47 -8.21
CA SER A 51 2.65 6.55 -9.34
C SER A 51 3.66 5.41 -9.32
N ASN A 52 3.29 4.27 -9.90
CA ASN A 52 4.12 3.05 -9.95
C ASN A 52 5.10 3.08 -11.12
N ASP A 53 5.89 4.14 -11.23
CA ASP A 53 6.83 4.42 -12.31
C ASP A 53 8.09 5.12 -11.75
N ALA A 54 8.92 5.70 -12.63
CA ALA A 54 10.11 6.47 -12.25
C ALA A 54 9.83 7.68 -11.32
N ASN A 55 8.58 8.09 -11.14
CA ASN A 55 8.21 9.18 -10.22
C ASN A 55 7.90 8.68 -8.80
N ALA A 56 8.02 7.37 -8.53
CA ALA A 56 7.75 6.81 -7.21
C ALA A 56 8.62 7.45 -6.11
N GLU A 57 7.96 8.08 -5.14
CA GLU A 57 8.59 8.69 -3.97
C GLU A 57 8.54 7.76 -2.75
N GLY A 58 7.58 6.84 -2.69
CA GLY A 58 7.40 5.98 -1.51
C GLY A 58 6.16 5.11 -1.56
N ILE A 59 5.79 4.56 -0.40
CA ILE A 59 4.65 3.64 -0.25
C ILE A 59 3.67 4.17 0.80
N VAL A 60 2.38 4.14 0.50
CA VAL A 60 1.32 4.56 1.41
C VAL A 60 1.24 3.60 2.60
N PHE A 61 1.30 4.13 3.82
CA PHE A 61 1.34 3.31 5.03
C PHE A 61 -0.05 2.76 5.42
N GLU A 62 -1.07 3.60 5.37
CA GLU A 62 -2.42 3.26 5.82
C GLU A 62 -3.44 3.48 4.71
N SER A 63 -4.57 2.77 4.78
CA SER A 63 -5.64 3.00 3.79
C SER A 63 -6.38 4.28 4.13
N VAL A 64 -6.46 5.21 3.18
CA VAL A 64 -7.07 6.52 3.37
C VAL A 64 -8.25 6.72 2.41
N ASP A 65 -9.33 7.29 2.94
CA ASP A 65 -10.51 7.73 2.17
C ASP A 65 -10.22 9.13 1.59
N VAL A 66 -10.26 9.24 0.27
CA VAL A 66 -10.05 10.50 -0.48
C VAL A 66 -11.33 11.00 -1.13
N THR A 67 -12.50 10.42 -0.81
CA THR A 67 -13.79 10.73 -1.44
C THR A 67 -14.14 12.22 -1.41
N ASN A 68 -13.78 12.92 -0.32
CA ASN A 68 -14.11 14.32 -0.11
C ASN A 68 -12.98 15.29 -0.54
N GLY A 69 -11.99 14.82 -1.29
CA GLY A 69 -10.94 15.65 -1.86
C GLY A 69 -9.56 15.42 -1.25
N ASN A 70 -8.72 16.45 -1.33
CA ASN A 70 -7.30 16.34 -1.01
C ASN A 70 -7.08 16.03 0.48
N THR A 71 -6.44 14.91 0.78
CA THR A 71 -6.27 14.41 2.15
C THR A 71 -4.79 14.20 2.44
N PRO A 72 -4.28 14.63 3.62
CA PRO A 72 -2.93 14.29 4.03
C PRO A 72 -2.81 12.79 4.28
N ILE A 73 -1.78 12.17 3.72
CA ILE A 73 -1.50 10.74 3.86
C ILE A 73 -0.08 10.53 4.39
N SER A 74 0.14 9.41 5.08
CA SER A 74 1.46 8.98 5.49
C SER A 74 2.13 8.12 4.41
N VAL A 75 3.28 8.58 3.92
CA VAL A 75 4.08 7.87 2.90
C VAL A 75 5.42 7.46 3.50
N ILE A 76 5.73 6.17 3.41
CA ILE A 76 7.03 5.61 3.77
C ILE A 76 8.02 5.96 2.66
N VAL A 77 9.07 6.71 3.01
CA VAL A 77 10.12 7.13 2.07
C VAL A 77 11.41 6.34 2.27
N ALA A 78 11.62 5.79 3.47
CA ALA A 78 12.78 4.94 3.76
C ALA A 78 12.41 3.77 4.69
N GLY A 79 13.02 2.61 4.50
CA GLY A 79 12.80 1.43 5.34
C GLY A 79 12.94 0.10 4.59
N ARG A 80 12.54 -1.00 5.24
CA ARG A 80 12.52 -2.33 4.62
C ARG A 80 11.08 -2.82 4.46
N ILE A 81 10.73 -3.26 3.25
CA ILE A 81 9.35 -3.59 2.89
C ILE A 81 9.29 -4.94 2.17
N TYR A 82 8.28 -5.74 2.48
CA TYR A 82 8.01 -7.00 1.79
C TYR A 82 7.28 -6.78 0.47
N LYS A 83 7.97 -6.94 -0.65
CA LYS A 83 7.42 -6.64 -1.98
C LYS A 83 6.19 -7.50 -2.32
N ASN A 84 6.17 -8.76 -1.85
CA ASN A 84 5.11 -9.73 -2.13
C ASN A 84 3.85 -9.54 -1.26
N ARG A 85 3.88 -8.60 -0.31
CA ARG A 85 2.76 -8.30 0.60
C ARG A 85 2.13 -6.92 0.33
N LEU A 86 2.64 -6.19 -0.66
CA LEU A 86 2.08 -4.92 -1.08
C LEU A 86 0.78 -5.11 -1.84
N HIS A 87 -0.11 -4.12 -1.74
CA HIS A 87 -1.37 -4.14 -2.48
C HIS A 87 -1.13 -4.01 -3.98
N THR A 88 -0.20 -3.15 -4.38
CA THR A 88 0.28 -3.01 -5.76
C THR A 88 1.75 -3.40 -5.83
N ALA A 89 2.07 -4.38 -6.67
CA ALA A 89 3.45 -4.78 -6.87
C ALA A 89 4.26 -3.63 -7.51
N PRO A 90 5.45 -3.29 -6.99
CA PRO A 90 6.28 -2.24 -7.57
C PRO A 90 6.86 -2.64 -8.93
N THR A 91 6.86 -1.70 -9.87
CA THR A 91 7.63 -1.82 -11.12
C THR A 91 9.11 -1.68 -10.85
N GLU A 92 9.95 -2.17 -11.76
CA GLU A 92 11.41 -2.04 -11.65
C GLU A 92 11.85 -0.56 -11.63
N GLU A 93 11.17 0.29 -12.40
CA GLU A 93 11.39 1.74 -12.40
C GLU A 93 11.09 2.36 -11.04
N ALA A 94 9.97 1.98 -10.42
CA ALA A 94 9.57 2.46 -9.10
C ALA A 94 10.57 2.01 -8.01
N MET A 95 11.02 0.75 -8.07
CA MET A 95 12.06 0.26 -7.14
C MET A 95 13.36 1.04 -7.28
N THR A 96 13.71 1.45 -8.51
CA THR A 96 14.93 2.21 -8.79
C THR A 96 14.82 3.68 -8.34
N ALA A 97 13.63 4.27 -8.45
CA ALA A 97 13.35 5.63 -7.97
C ALA A 97 13.41 5.72 -6.44
N MET A 98 12.88 4.72 -5.72
CA MET A 98 12.82 4.66 -4.26
C MET A 98 14.13 4.16 -3.62
N LYS A 99 15.20 4.95 -3.72
CA LYS A 99 16.56 4.55 -3.30
C LYS A 99 16.73 4.20 -1.82
N ASP A 100 15.95 4.82 -0.95
CA ASP A 100 16.05 4.63 0.50
C ASP A 100 15.17 3.47 1.02
N ILE A 101 14.46 2.78 0.11
CA ILE A 101 13.61 1.63 0.43
C ILE A 101 14.30 0.35 -0.03
N THR A 102 14.49 -0.58 0.89
CA THR A 102 14.98 -1.93 0.58
C THR A 102 13.81 -2.90 0.49
N PHE A 103 13.63 -3.51 -0.68
CA PHE A 103 12.63 -4.55 -0.89
C PHE A 103 13.18 -5.92 -0.50
N ILE A 104 12.39 -6.68 0.27
CA ILE A 104 12.72 -8.02 0.73
C ILE A 104 11.58 -8.96 0.35
N ASP A 105 11.89 -10.24 0.15
CA ASP A 105 10.88 -11.28 -0.01
C ASP A 105 10.38 -11.77 1.35
N ALA A 106 9.05 -11.83 1.49
CA ALA A 106 8.46 -12.35 2.71
C ALA A 106 8.84 -13.83 2.91
N PRO A 107 9.20 -14.25 4.13
CA PRO A 107 9.38 -15.67 4.42
C PRO A 107 8.06 -16.42 4.21
N ALA A 108 8.16 -17.67 3.74
CA ALA A 108 7.00 -18.55 3.64
C ALA A 108 6.43 -18.79 5.04
N MET A 109 5.19 -18.36 5.26
CA MET A 109 4.48 -18.58 6.51
C MET A 109 3.60 -19.81 6.33
N GLU A 110 4.06 -20.99 6.74
CA GLU A 110 3.16 -22.12 6.94
C GLU A 110 2.41 -21.91 8.26
N ARG A 111 1.10 -21.70 8.17
CA ARG A 111 0.25 -21.66 9.36
C ARG A 111 0.09 -23.11 9.83
N SER A 112 0.77 -23.49 10.92
CA SER A 112 0.45 -24.75 11.60
C SER A 112 -1.00 -24.64 12.09
N TYR A 113 -1.89 -25.43 11.49
CA TYR A 113 -3.31 -25.48 11.82
C TYR A 113 -3.53 -25.80 13.30
#